data_AF-A0A356G5D5-F1
#
_entry.id   AF-A0A356G5D5-F1
#
_cell.length_a   1.000
_cell.length_b   1.000
_cell.length_c   1.000
_cell.angle_alpha   90.00
_cell.angle_beta   90.00
_cell.angle_gamma   90.00
#
_symmetry.space_group_name_H-M   'P 1'
#
loop_
_entity.id
_entity.type
_entity.pdbx_description
1 polymer ?
#
loop_
_entity_poly.entity_id
_entity_poly.type
_entity_poly.pdbx_seq_one_letter_code
_entity_poly.pdbx_strand_id
1 'polypeptide(L)' 'MPAIFNERTKWALRARLLEIGWEHLLRKGFRALRIEDITQEAGIAKGTFYGFFPSKDDFV' A
#
# COMPACT_ATOMS: atom_id res chain seq x y z
N MET A 1 11.19 -8.95 13.02
CA MET A 1 11.55 -9.77 11.83
C MET A 1 12.04 -8.83 10.75
N PRO A 2 13.28 -8.93 10.22
CA PRO A 2 13.59 -8.27 8.97
C PRO A 2 13.51 -9.30 7.84
N ALA A 3 12.49 -9.18 7.00
CA ALA A 3 12.60 -9.62 5.62
C ALA A 3 13.77 -8.82 5.02
N ILE A 4 14.71 -9.51 4.37
CA ILE A 4 15.76 -8.87 3.58
C ILE A 4 15.04 -8.13 2.45
N PHE A 5 14.69 -6.86 2.69
CA PHE A 5 14.13 -5.97 1.69
C PHE A 5 15.26 -5.57 0.76
N ASN A 6 15.58 -6.44 -0.19
CA ASN A 6 16.31 -6.02 -1.37
C ASN A 6 15.38 -5.16 -2.25
N GLU A 7 15.96 -4.38 -3.16
CA GLU A 7 15.21 -3.47 -4.02
C GLU A 7 14.08 -4.18 -4.77
N ARG A 8 14.28 -5.44 -5.19
CA ARG A 8 13.25 -6.23 -5.89
C ARG A 8 12.00 -6.44 -5.01
N THR A 9 12.17 -6.84 -3.75
CA THR A 9 11.05 -7.02 -2.81
C THR A 9 10.33 -5.71 -2.53
N LYS A 10 11.08 -4.60 -2.40
CA LYS A 10 10.53 -3.26 -2.20
C LYS A 10 9.65 -2.85 -3.38
N TRP A 11 10.14 -3.03 -4.61
CA TRP A 11 9.39 -2.72 -5.83
C TRP A 11 8.14 -3.59 -6.00
N ALA A 12 8.25 -4.89 -5.74
CA ALA A 12 7.11 -5.80 -5.81
C ALA A 12 6.02 -5.43 -4.79
N LEU A 13 6.41 -5.08 -3.56
CA LEU A 13 5.45 -4.62 -2.56
C LEU A 13 4.80 -3.30 -2.96
N ARG A 14 5.57 -2.33 -3.48
CA ARG A 14 5.02 -1.07 -3.97
C ARG A 14 3.97 -1.30 -5.08
N ALA A 15 4.27 -2.18 -6.04
CA ALA A 15 3.35 -2.51 -7.12
C ALA A 15 2.06 -3.14 -6.58
N ARG A 16 2.18 -4.10 -5.64
CA ARG A 16 1.03 -4.73 -4.98
C ARG A 16 0.16 -3.72 -4.21
N LEU A 17 0.77 -2.76 -3.53
CA LEU A 17 0.02 -1.69 -2.85
C LEU A 17 -0.81 -0.89 -3.86
N LEU A 18 -0.23 -0.48 -4.98
CA LEU A 18 -0.93 0.28 -6.02
C LEU A 18 -2.08 -0.51 -6.66
N GLU A 19 -1.88 -1.81 -6.91
CA GLU A 19 -2.93 -2.70 -7.45
C GLU A 19 -4.14 -2.77 -6.52
N ILE A 20 -3.91 -3.03 -5.22
CA ILE A 20 -4.97 -3.05 -4.21
C ILE A 20 -5.65 -1.68 -4.10
N GLY A 21 -4.86 -0.60 -4.05
CA GLY A 21 -5.38 0.77 -3.97
C GLY A 21 -6.29 1.11 -5.15
N TRP A 22 -5.88 0.72 -6.35
CA TRP A 22 -6.64 0.91 -7.58
C TRP A 22 -7.99 0.18 -7.54
N GLU A 23 -8.00 -1.08 -7.10
CA GLU A 23 -9.26 -1.82 -6.95
C GLU A 23 -10.22 -1.16 -5.95
N HIS A 24 -9.71 -0.69 -4.81
CA HIS A 24 -10.55 0.00 -3.83
C HIS A 24 -11.06 1.35 -4.34
N LEU A 25 -10.22 2.10 -5.06
CA LEU A 25 -10.61 3.35 -5.70
C LEU A 25 -11.74 3.14 -6.71
N LEU A 26 -11.62 2.14 -7.59
CA LEU A 26 -12.65 1.83 -8.59
C LEU A 26 -13.97 1.41 -7.94
N ARG A 27 -13.91 0.65 -6.84
CA ARG A 27 -15.12 0.11 -6.19
C ARG A 27 -15.81 1.09 -5.25
N LYS A 28 -15.04 1.90 -4.51
CA LYS A 28 -15.56 2.70 -3.38
C LYS A 28 -15.26 4.21 -3.50
N GLY A 29 -14.36 4.60 -4.40
CA GLY A 29 -13.90 5.97 -4.57
C GLY A 29 -12.91 6.45 -3.50
N PHE A 30 -12.30 7.61 -3.75
CA PHE A 30 -11.22 8.16 -2.92
C PHE A 30 -11.60 8.34 -1.45
N ARG A 31 -12.80 8.86 -1.14
CA ARG A 31 -13.21 9.14 0.24
C ARG A 31 -13.26 7.88 1.11
N ALA A 32 -13.70 6.76 0.55
CA ALA A 32 -13.82 5.49 1.25
C ALA A 32 -12.52 4.65 1.28
N LEU A 33 -11.49 5.06 0.53
CA LEU A 33 -10.18 4.40 0.52
C LEU A 33 -9.51 4.56 1.90
N ARG A 34 -9.23 3.45 2.60
CA ARG A 34 -8.52 3.48 3.88
C ARG A 34 -7.16 2.82 3.73
N ILE A 35 -6.12 3.48 4.24
CA ILE A 35 -4.76 2.91 4.28
C ILE A 35 -4.74 1.62 5.11
N GLU A 36 -5.56 1.55 6.17
CA GLU A 36 -5.69 0.31 6.95
C GLU A 36 -6.12 -0.88 6.08
N ASP A 37 -7.16 -0.71 5.26
CA ASP A 37 -7.69 -1.78 4.41
C ASP A 37 -6.63 -2.27 3.41
N ILE A 38 -5.94 -1.32 2.75
CA ILE A 38 -4.87 -1.63 1.80
C ILE A 38 -3.73 -2.40 2.48
N THR A 39 -3.30 -1.95 3.67
CA THR A 39 -2.18 -2.57 4.38
C THR A 39 -2.52 -3.96 4.91
N GLN A 40 -3.76 -4.16 5.37
CA GLN A 40 -4.26 -5.47 5.80
C GLN A 40 -4.28 -6.46 4.63
N GLU A 41 -4.79 -6.03 3.47
CA GLU A 41 -4.85 -6.85 2.25
C GLU A 41 -3.47 -7.16 1.66
N ALA A 42 -2.54 -6.21 1.76
CA ALA A 42 -1.14 -6.39 1.38
C ALA A 42 -0.34 -7.22 2.40
N GLY A 43 -0.89 -7.51 3.58
CA GLY A 43 -0.24 -8.28 4.64
C GLY A 43 0.94 -7.55 5.29
N ILE A 44 0.89 -6.22 5.38
CA ILE A 44 1.96 -5.39 5.95
C ILE A 44 1.44 -4.50 7.08
N ALA A 45 2.36 -4.06 7.95
CA ALA A 45 2.05 -3.04 8.95
C ALA A 45 1.82 -1.67 8.28
N LYS A 46 0.95 -0.85 8.88
CA LYS A 46 0.67 0.53 8.41
C LYS A 46 1.93 1.40 8.36
N GLY A 47 2.86 1.23 9.31
CA GLY A 47 4.14 1.95 9.29
C GLY A 47 4.99 1.63 8.05
N THR A 48 4.92 0.39 7.54
CA THR A 48 5.63 -0.02 6.33
C THR A 48 5.10 0.74 5.11
N PHE A 49 3.78 0.98 5.01
CA PHE A 49 3.18 1.76 3.93
C PHE A 49 3.74 3.19 3.85
N TYR A 50 3.87 3.86 5.00
CA TYR A 50 4.39 5.23 5.03
C TYR A 50 5.89 5.33 4.67
N GLY A 51 6.60 4.21 4.60
CA GLY A 51 7.93 4.14 4.00
C GLY A 51 7.93 4.18 2.46
N PHE A 52 6.78 3.97 1.82
CA PHE A 52 6.59 4.05 0.37
C PHE A 52 5.85 5.32 -0.05
N PHE A 53 4.82 5.70 0.70
CA PHE A 53 3.92 6.80 0.37
C PHE A 53 3.70 7.66 1.64
N PRO A 54 4.19 8.92 1.68
CA PRO A 54 4.11 9.75 2.88
C PRO A 54 2.67 10.05 3.33
N SER A 55 1.72 10.09 2.39
CA SER A 55 0.31 10.32 2.67
C SER A 55 -0.60 9.46 1.79
N LYS A 56 -1.91 9.51 2.07
CA LYS A 56 -2.93 8.90 1.21
C LYS A 56 -3.01 9.61 -0.14
N ASP A 57 -2.81 10.92 -0.17
CA ASP A 57 -2.80 11.71 -1.40
C ASP A 57 -1.59 11.39 -2.28
N ASP A 58 -0.41 11.09 -1.71
CA ASP A 58 0.77 10.63 -2.46
C ASP A 58 0.61 9.21 -3.04
N PHE A 59 -0.35 8.45 -2.54
CA PHE A 59 -0.61 7.08 -2.94
C PHE A 59 -1.58 6.95 -4.11
N VAL A 60 -2.47 7.93 -4.27
CA VAL A 60 -3.52 7.95 -5.30
C VAL A 60 -3.08 8.80 -6.49
#